data_AF-A0A1U9KRK6-F1
#
_entry.id   AF-A0A1U9KRK6-F1
#
_cell.length_a   1.000
_cell.length_b   1.000
_cell.length_c   1.000
_cell.angle_alpha   90.00
_cell.angle_beta   90.00
_cell.angle_gamma   90.00
#
_symmetry.space_group_name_H-M   'P 1'
#
loop_
_entity.id
_entity.type
_entity.pdbx_description
1 polymer ?
#
loop_
_entity_poly.entity_id
_entity_poly.type
_entity_poly.pdbx_seq_one_letter_code
_entity_poly.pdbx_strand_id
1 'polypeptide(L)'
;MALIHNANTAWPPKRARLMPAIHYLDPRQSWRAALDHCVVRFRDVRTCQNGSAYHNELAFHILKAVHWWHVDFDPGSALGITQATLQDLAAMHASGNMEDEALFDLLTTQHHLRANDADHILILGRETTLPLNILFGVDGSRQFRFGWLVAEEMPHWSPQQFRDFLSAWIAVRVMISQKGHHLFDRDEWLSTRREHAQAMLWNRYADHADDTRLTTRYRAATALAASCRSTFGMVEFERIVQELAFDIARRAGDTGQSLRQFIQASGQLQDSLRVRMLIKQQARQHVRTTITPTAREAYEIMLDTLAAQ
;
A
#
# COMPACT_ATOMS: atom_id res chain seq x y z
N MET A 1 -18.93 19.33 2.56
CA MET A 1 -18.37 20.70 2.54
C MET A 1 -16.93 20.61 2.07
N ALA A 2 -16.63 21.25 0.94
CA ALA A 2 -15.25 21.50 0.51
C ALA A 2 -14.71 22.65 1.36
N LEU A 3 -13.61 22.44 2.07
CA LEU A 3 -12.90 23.53 2.73
C LEU A 3 -11.68 23.93 1.89
N ILE A 4 -11.89 25.06 1.22
CA ILE A 4 -10.88 25.89 0.58
C ILE A 4 -10.07 26.56 1.70
N HIS A 5 -8.75 26.43 1.65
CA HIS A 5 -7.86 27.31 2.42
C HIS A 5 -7.05 28.20 1.49
N ASN A 6 -7.24 29.50 1.70
CA ASN A 6 -6.66 30.61 0.96
C ASN A 6 -5.14 30.70 1.15
N ALA A 7 -4.51 31.13 0.07
CA ALA A 7 -3.10 31.41 -0.07
C ALA A 7 -2.70 32.75 0.57
N ASN A 8 -1.61 32.76 1.34
CA ASN A 8 -0.57 33.80 1.24
C ASN A 8 0.65 33.43 2.09
N THR A 9 1.68 32.88 1.43
CA THR A 9 3.10 33.30 1.49
C THR A 9 3.87 32.46 0.47
N ALA A 10 4.47 33.14 -0.51
CA ALA A 10 5.49 32.72 -1.48
C ALA A 10 5.66 31.20 -1.77
N TRP A 11 4.93 30.77 -2.79
CA TRP A 11 4.92 29.52 -3.58
C TRP A 11 6.35 29.09 -4.09
N PRO A 12 6.60 27.90 -4.73
CA PRO A 12 6.12 26.49 -4.53
C PRO A 12 6.97 25.33 -5.17
N PRO A 13 6.47 24.07 -5.41
CA PRO A 13 5.41 23.73 -6.40
C PRO A 13 4.25 22.94 -5.78
N LYS A 14 3.16 22.83 -6.55
CA LYS A 14 2.05 21.85 -6.44
C LYS A 14 2.47 20.37 -6.22
N ARG A 15 3.77 20.09 -6.13
CA ARG A 15 4.43 18.81 -5.85
C ARG A 15 4.68 18.55 -4.35
N ALA A 16 4.45 19.53 -3.47
CA ALA A 16 4.80 19.47 -2.05
C ALA A 16 3.64 19.07 -1.12
N ARG A 17 2.43 18.82 -1.65
CA ARG A 17 1.38 18.14 -0.87
C ARG A 17 1.43 16.67 -1.24
N LEU A 18 1.52 15.79 -0.26
CA LEU A 18 1.40 14.33 -0.47
C LEU A 18 -0.06 13.92 -0.70
N MET A 19 -0.99 14.75 -0.22
CA MET A 19 -2.44 14.51 -0.30
C MET A 19 -3.01 14.20 -1.71
N PRO A 20 -2.58 14.80 -2.83
CA PRO A 20 -3.07 14.43 -4.16
C PRO A 20 -2.37 13.20 -4.76
N ALA A 21 -1.32 12.66 -4.13
CA ALA A 21 -0.59 11.50 -4.65
C ALA A 21 -1.01 10.16 -4.01
N ILE A 22 -1.60 10.20 -2.81
CA ILE A 22 -2.03 9.00 -2.08
C ILE A 22 -3.54 9.00 -1.91
N HIS A 23 -4.21 8.32 -2.83
CA HIS A 23 -5.65 8.14 -2.77
C HIS A 23 -5.98 6.97 -1.83
N TYR A 24 -5.98 7.23 -0.53
CA TYR A 24 -6.32 6.24 0.52
C TYR A 24 -7.69 5.57 0.35
N LEU A 25 -8.58 6.17 -0.46
CA LEU A 25 -9.94 5.70 -0.74
C LEU A 25 -10.11 5.14 -2.16
N ASP A 26 -9.06 5.13 -3.00
CA ASP A 26 -9.07 4.57 -4.36
C ASP A 26 -8.13 3.37 -4.47
N PRO A 27 -8.65 2.15 -4.30
CA PRO A 27 -7.83 0.94 -4.34
C PRO A 27 -7.51 0.44 -5.74
N ARG A 28 -7.90 1.18 -6.79
CA ARG A 28 -7.39 0.95 -8.14
C ARG A 28 -5.96 1.43 -8.29
N GLN A 29 -5.47 2.22 -7.33
CA GLN A 29 -4.09 2.65 -7.25
C GLN A 29 -3.31 1.69 -6.34
N SER A 30 -2.12 1.30 -6.79
CA SER A 30 -1.21 0.48 -5.99
C SER A 30 -0.82 1.25 -4.72
N TRP A 31 -1.36 0.81 -3.60
CA TRP A 31 -1.04 1.39 -2.30
C TRP A 31 0.44 1.23 -1.95
N ARG A 32 1.07 0.12 -2.39
CA ARG A 32 2.48 -0.14 -2.16
C ARG A 32 3.33 0.89 -2.89
N ALA A 33 2.96 1.24 -4.12
CA ALA A 33 3.64 2.31 -4.85
C ALA A 33 3.52 3.68 -4.15
N ALA A 34 2.38 3.96 -3.51
CA ALA A 34 2.19 5.16 -2.70
C ALA A 34 3.03 5.17 -1.41
N LEU A 35 3.14 4.03 -0.72
CA LEU A 35 4.00 3.86 0.44
C LEU A 35 5.49 3.99 0.06
N ASP A 36 5.91 3.29 -1.00
CA ASP A 36 7.27 3.37 -1.53
C ASP A 36 7.61 4.82 -1.93
N HIS A 37 6.66 5.54 -2.54
CA HIS A 37 6.82 6.96 -2.83
C HIS A 37 7.08 7.78 -1.55
N CYS A 38 6.32 7.57 -0.48
CA CYS A 38 6.55 8.24 0.80
C CYS A 38 7.92 7.92 1.39
N VAL A 39 8.28 6.64 1.44
CA VAL A 39 9.56 6.15 1.99
C VAL A 39 10.73 6.81 1.28
N VAL A 40 10.66 6.87 -0.05
CA VAL A 40 11.70 7.49 -0.89
C VAL A 40 11.79 8.98 -0.63
N ARG A 41 10.64 9.68 -0.65
CA ARG A 41 10.61 11.12 -0.38
C ARG A 41 11.12 11.46 1.00
N PHE A 42 10.82 10.62 2.00
CA PHE A 42 11.33 10.76 3.35
C PHE A 42 12.85 10.71 3.38
N ARG A 43 13.45 9.72 2.70
CA ARG A 43 14.92 9.60 2.59
C ARG A 43 15.55 10.81 1.89
N ASP A 44 14.94 11.30 0.80
CA ASP A 44 15.44 12.43 0.03
C ASP A 44 15.44 13.73 0.85
N VAL A 45 14.35 14.00 1.58
CA VAL A 45 14.13 15.28 2.32
C VAL A 45 15.04 15.43 3.52
N ARG A 46 15.53 14.32 4.10
CA ARG A 46 16.48 14.34 5.23
C ARG A 46 17.76 15.14 4.92
N THR A 47 18.03 15.40 3.64
CA THR A 47 19.20 16.18 3.18
C THR A 47 18.99 17.70 3.12
N CYS A 48 17.78 18.22 3.37
CA CYS A 48 17.42 19.63 3.17
C CYS A 48 17.24 20.41 4.48
N GLN A 49 17.93 21.55 4.64
CA GLN A 49 17.96 22.38 5.86
C GLN A 49 16.61 23.00 6.30
N ASN A 50 15.64 23.16 5.39
CA ASN A 50 14.30 23.72 5.68
C ASN A 50 13.17 22.68 5.57
N GLY A 51 13.50 21.38 5.56
CA GLY A 51 12.57 20.29 5.25
C GLY A 51 11.78 19.71 6.43
N SER A 52 11.91 20.25 7.64
CA SER A 52 11.40 19.62 8.88
C SER A 52 9.88 19.41 8.89
N ALA A 53 9.09 20.41 8.50
CA ALA A 53 7.62 20.28 8.46
C ALA A 53 7.15 19.22 7.46
N TYR A 54 7.79 19.15 6.28
CA TYR A 54 7.47 18.17 5.25
C TYR A 54 7.93 16.76 5.63
N HIS A 55 9.07 16.66 6.32
CA HIS A 55 9.57 15.40 6.89
C HIS A 55 8.61 14.85 7.96
N ASN A 56 8.04 15.72 8.80
CA ASN A 56 7.02 15.38 9.79
C ASN A 56 5.71 14.91 9.12
N GLU A 57 5.25 15.60 8.07
CA GLU A 57 4.08 15.21 7.27
C GLU A 57 4.28 13.83 6.60
N LEU A 58 5.47 13.58 6.02
CA LEU A 58 5.83 12.29 5.46
C LEU A 58 5.82 11.17 6.51
N ALA A 59 6.37 11.42 7.71
CA ALA A 59 6.34 10.47 8.81
C ALA A 59 4.90 10.08 9.18
N PHE A 60 4.02 11.08 9.30
CA PHE A 60 2.61 10.86 9.59
C PHE A 60 1.92 10.03 8.48
N HIS A 61 2.16 10.35 7.21
CA HIS A 61 1.61 9.59 6.10
C HIS A 61 2.14 8.14 6.00
N ILE A 62 3.41 7.91 6.34
CA ILE A 62 3.97 6.55 6.42
C ILE A 62 3.25 5.77 7.52
N LEU A 63 3.14 6.32 8.74
CA LEU A 63 2.43 5.65 9.83
C LEU A 63 0.97 5.36 9.46
N LYS A 64 0.30 6.34 8.85
CA LYS A 64 -1.07 6.18 8.37
C LYS A 64 -1.17 5.05 7.37
N ALA A 65 -0.34 5.03 6.31
CA ALA A 65 -0.35 4.01 5.27
C ALA A 65 -0.08 2.60 5.82
N VAL A 66 0.90 2.46 6.72
CA VAL A 66 1.24 1.18 7.38
C VAL A 66 0.02 0.58 8.08
N HIS A 67 -0.73 1.40 8.82
CA HIS A 67 -1.97 0.95 9.48
C HIS A 67 -3.11 0.74 8.48
N TRP A 68 -3.27 1.65 7.51
CA TRP A 68 -4.34 1.61 6.51
C TRP A 68 -4.34 0.31 5.71
N TRP A 69 -3.16 -0.22 5.43
CA TRP A 69 -2.94 -1.40 4.59
C TRP A 69 -2.48 -2.63 5.37
N HIS A 70 -2.35 -2.52 6.69
CA HIS A 70 -1.90 -3.60 7.58
C HIS A 70 -0.58 -4.25 7.09
N VAL A 71 0.44 -3.43 6.92
CA VAL A 71 1.74 -3.82 6.39
C VAL A 71 2.74 -3.95 7.54
N ASP A 72 3.56 -4.99 7.52
CA ASP A 72 4.70 -5.06 8.42
C ASP A 72 5.76 -4.07 7.94
N PHE A 73 6.00 -3.02 8.71
CA PHE A 73 6.94 -1.96 8.34
C PHE A 73 7.96 -1.76 9.43
N ASP A 74 9.23 -1.96 9.08
CA ASP A 74 10.37 -1.65 9.95
C ASP A 74 11.03 -0.33 9.51
N PRO A 75 10.88 0.76 10.29
CA PRO A 75 11.52 2.04 9.98
C PRO A 75 13.04 1.96 9.98
N GLY A 76 13.64 0.99 10.69
CA GLY A 76 15.08 0.80 10.74
C GLY A 76 15.64 0.48 9.35
N SER A 77 15.16 -0.59 8.74
CA SER A 77 15.51 -0.98 7.37
C SER A 77 14.96 -0.02 6.32
N ALA A 78 13.71 0.44 6.46
CA ALA A 78 13.05 1.24 5.44
C ALA A 78 13.47 2.72 5.45
N LEU A 79 13.84 3.31 6.58
CA LEU A 79 14.10 4.76 6.68
C LEU A 79 15.45 5.08 7.36
N GLY A 80 16.10 4.09 7.99
CA GLY A 80 17.31 4.31 8.77
C GLY A 80 17.06 5.11 10.04
N ILE A 81 15.85 5.03 10.61
CA ILE A 81 15.47 5.68 11.88
C ILE A 81 14.76 4.67 12.79
N THR A 82 14.64 4.99 14.07
CA THR A 82 13.90 4.14 15.01
C THR A 82 12.38 4.35 14.89
N GLN A 83 11.60 3.37 15.36
CA GLN A 83 10.15 3.51 15.50
C GLN A 83 9.76 4.73 16.36
N ALA A 84 10.48 4.97 17.45
CA ALA A 84 10.24 6.13 18.32
C ALA A 84 10.46 7.44 17.57
N THR A 85 11.56 7.55 16.81
CA THR A 85 11.84 8.74 15.98
C THR A 85 10.74 8.96 14.93
N LEU A 86 10.24 7.90 14.29
CA LEU A 86 9.14 8.02 13.33
C LEU A 86 7.88 8.55 13.99
N GLN A 87 7.56 8.06 15.20
CA GLN A 87 6.41 8.50 15.99
C GLN A 87 6.55 9.97 16.44
N ASP A 88 7.73 10.39 16.89
CA ASP A 88 7.98 11.78 17.30
C ASP A 88 7.78 12.75 16.12
N LEU A 89 8.30 12.40 14.94
CA LEU A 89 8.13 13.20 13.72
C LEU A 89 6.65 13.32 13.33
N ALA A 90 5.91 12.23 13.39
CA ALA A 90 4.48 12.23 13.10
C ALA A 90 3.67 12.99 14.15
N ALA A 91 4.03 12.90 15.43
CA ALA A 91 3.40 13.65 16.52
C ALA A 91 3.56 15.16 16.31
N MET A 92 4.76 15.62 15.91
CA MET A 92 5.01 17.02 15.59
C MET A 92 4.18 17.55 14.42
N HIS A 93 3.80 16.68 13.47
CA HIS A 93 2.84 17.06 12.42
C HIS A 93 1.42 17.12 12.98
N ALA A 94 1.00 16.06 13.68
CA ALA A 94 -0.35 15.89 14.19
C ALA A 94 -0.74 16.98 15.20
N SER A 95 0.20 17.51 15.99
CA SER A 95 -0.07 18.56 17.00
C SER A 95 -0.65 19.86 16.43
N GLY A 96 -0.58 20.07 15.11
CA GLY A 96 -1.15 21.23 14.45
C GLY A 96 -2.62 21.07 14.04
N ASN A 97 -3.20 19.87 14.11
CA ASN A 97 -4.54 19.56 13.62
C ASN A 97 -5.22 18.50 14.50
N MET A 98 -6.33 18.85 15.13
CA MET A 98 -7.11 17.95 16.00
C MET A 98 -7.53 16.63 15.31
N GLU A 99 -7.84 16.66 14.01
CA GLU A 99 -8.21 15.44 13.28
C GLU A 99 -7.02 14.49 13.13
N ASP A 100 -5.84 15.03 12.82
CA ASP A 100 -4.61 14.26 12.69
C ASP A 100 -4.09 13.81 14.06
N GLU A 101 -4.27 14.63 15.11
CA GLU A 101 -3.97 14.29 16.50
C GLU A 101 -4.82 13.11 16.99
N ALA A 102 -6.15 13.15 16.75
CA ALA A 102 -7.04 12.06 17.12
C ALA A 102 -6.70 10.76 16.36
N LEU A 103 -6.36 10.86 15.07
CA LEU A 103 -5.91 9.71 14.30
C LEU A 103 -4.55 9.19 14.79
N PHE A 104 -3.59 10.08 15.07
CA PHE A 104 -2.29 9.72 15.61
C PHE A 104 -2.41 8.99 16.95
N ASP A 105 -3.20 9.53 17.88
CA ASP A 105 -3.51 8.91 19.18
C ASP A 105 -4.06 7.51 18.97
N LEU A 106 -5.06 7.36 18.07
CA LEU A 106 -5.67 6.07 17.79
C LEU A 106 -4.66 5.01 17.30
N LEU A 107 -3.77 5.41 16.41
CA LEU A 107 -2.82 4.50 15.77
C LEU A 107 -1.61 4.18 16.66
N THR A 108 -1.35 4.96 17.71
CA THR A 108 -0.13 4.86 18.52
C THR A 108 -0.41 4.51 19.98
N THR A 109 -0.77 5.50 20.80
CA THR A 109 -0.80 5.41 22.27
C THR A 109 -2.19 5.22 22.85
N GLN A 110 -3.24 5.72 22.19
CA GLN A 110 -4.64 5.66 22.61
C GLN A 110 -4.87 6.24 24.01
N HIS A 111 -4.40 7.47 24.25
CA HIS A 111 -4.64 8.20 25.49
C HIS A 111 -6.10 8.67 25.61
N HIS A 112 -6.73 9.04 24.50
CA HIS A 112 -8.07 9.63 24.49
C HIS A 112 -9.14 8.64 24.03
N LEU A 113 -8.78 7.73 23.12
CA LEU A 113 -9.65 6.65 22.68
C LEU A 113 -9.50 5.44 23.59
N ARG A 114 -10.62 4.83 23.98
CA ARG A 114 -10.61 3.66 24.87
C ARG A 114 -10.01 2.47 24.12
N ALA A 115 -8.84 2.03 24.56
CA ALA A 115 -8.19 0.85 23.99
C ALA A 115 -9.12 -0.38 24.09
N ASN A 116 -9.22 -1.13 22.99
CA ASN A 116 -10.08 -2.30 22.82
C ASN A 116 -11.60 -2.05 22.91
N ASP A 117 -12.05 -0.79 22.89
CA ASP A 117 -13.48 -0.45 22.83
C ASP A 117 -13.96 -0.43 21.37
N ALA A 118 -14.70 -1.47 20.97
CA ALA A 118 -15.24 -1.61 19.62
C ALA A 118 -16.40 -0.66 19.30
N ASP A 119 -16.96 0.01 20.32
CA ASP A 119 -18.08 0.94 20.17
C ASP A 119 -17.59 2.40 20.09
N HIS A 120 -16.33 2.66 20.47
CA HIS A 120 -15.69 3.95 20.28
C HIS A 120 -15.01 4.03 18.91
N ILE A 121 -15.70 4.64 17.94
CA ILE A 121 -15.26 4.68 16.53
C ILE A 121 -14.91 6.11 16.12
N LEU A 122 -13.65 6.32 15.74
CA LEU A 122 -13.22 7.55 15.07
C LEU A 122 -13.66 7.50 13.60
N ILE A 123 -14.50 8.46 13.19
CA ILE A 123 -14.97 8.55 11.80
C ILE A 123 -13.87 9.15 10.92
N LEU A 124 -13.49 8.41 9.88
CA LEU A 124 -12.45 8.80 8.92
C LEU A 124 -13.01 9.50 7.69
N GLY A 125 -14.25 9.16 7.31
CA GLY A 125 -14.83 9.67 6.08
C GLY A 125 -16.22 9.14 5.81
N ARG A 126 -16.89 9.81 4.88
CA ARG A 126 -18.24 9.50 4.43
C ARG A 126 -18.27 9.40 2.92
N GLU A 127 -18.96 8.38 2.42
CA GLU A 127 -19.21 8.19 0.99
C GLU A 127 -20.71 8.36 0.71
N THR A 128 -21.05 9.48 0.07
CA THR A 128 -22.44 9.87 -0.22
C THR A 128 -22.89 9.54 -1.64
N THR A 129 -21.97 9.06 -2.49
CA THR A 129 -22.23 8.68 -3.88
C THR A 129 -22.85 7.28 -4.00
N LEU A 130 -22.96 6.56 -2.89
CA LEU A 130 -23.54 5.23 -2.81
C LEU A 130 -25.04 5.30 -2.47
N PRO A 131 -25.82 4.23 -2.74
CA PRO A 131 -27.26 4.20 -2.41
C PRO A 131 -27.56 4.39 -0.93
N LEU A 132 -26.57 4.14 -0.07
CA LEU A 132 -26.61 4.40 1.36
C LEU A 132 -25.51 5.41 1.68
N ASN A 133 -25.76 6.28 2.66
CA ASN A 133 -24.72 7.13 3.23
C ASN A 133 -23.77 6.26 4.04
N ILE A 134 -22.65 5.86 3.46
CA ILE A 134 -21.67 4.99 4.11
C ILE A 134 -20.69 5.82 4.92
N LEU A 135 -20.38 5.34 6.12
CA LEU A 135 -19.32 5.85 6.98
C LEU A 135 -18.20 4.83 7.08
N PHE A 136 -16.96 5.32 7.11
CA PHE A 136 -15.79 4.52 7.46
C PHE A 136 -15.16 5.08 8.73
N GLY A 137 -14.69 4.18 9.59
CA GLY A 137 -14.06 4.54 10.85
C GLY A 137 -13.03 3.53 11.30
N VAL A 138 -12.32 3.85 12.38
CA VAL A 138 -11.45 2.93 13.10
C VAL A 138 -11.89 2.90 14.55
N ASP A 139 -12.05 1.71 15.11
CA ASP A 139 -12.45 1.53 16.50
C ASP A 139 -11.27 1.51 17.48
N GLY A 140 -11.56 1.51 18.78
CA GLY A 140 -10.56 1.42 19.85
C GLY A 140 -9.70 0.15 19.82
N SER A 141 -10.06 -0.87 19.04
CA SER A 141 -9.24 -2.08 18.79
C SER A 141 -8.33 -1.92 17.54
N ARG A 142 -8.25 -0.70 17.00
CA ARG A 142 -7.55 -0.35 15.76
C ARG A 142 -8.05 -1.16 14.57
N GLN A 143 -9.31 -1.59 14.59
CA GLN A 143 -9.93 -2.26 13.46
C GLN A 143 -10.74 -1.25 12.64
N PHE A 144 -10.61 -1.35 11.32
CA PHE A 144 -11.44 -0.61 10.40
C PHE A 144 -12.88 -1.13 10.47
N ARG A 145 -13.81 -0.18 10.45
CA ARG A 145 -15.25 -0.38 10.51
C ARG A 145 -15.90 0.34 9.35
N PHE A 146 -17.04 -0.18 8.93
CA PHE A 146 -17.98 0.58 8.11
C PHE A 146 -19.35 0.57 8.74
N GLY A 147 -20.10 1.63 8.49
CA GLY A 147 -21.48 1.79 8.92
C GLY A 147 -22.29 2.51 7.85
N TRP A 148 -23.60 2.63 8.08
CA TRP A 148 -24.47 3.39 7.21
C TRP A 148 -25.46 4.21 8.02
N LEU A 149 -25.81 5.37 7.49
CA LEU A 149 -26.87 6.22 8.04
C LEU A 149 -28.19 5.87 7.35
N VAL A 150 -29.21 5.63 8.17
CA VAL A 150 -30.61 5.56 7.73
C VAL A 150 -31.26 6.85 8.24
N ALA A 151 -31.67 7.74 7.34
CA ALA A 151 -32.17 9.09 7.71
C ALA A 151 -31.16 9.92 8.56
N GLU A 152 -31.64 10.91 9.31
CA GLU A 152 -30.85 11.73 10.26
C GLU A 152 -30.58 11.00 11.60
N GLU A 153 -30.70 9.68 11.63
CA GLU A 153 -30.49 8.88 12.84
C GLU A 153 -29.00 8.58 13.10
N MET A 154 -28.74 8.00 14.27
CA MET A 154 -27.43 7.51 14.64
C MET A 154 -26.90 6.47 13.64
N PRO A 155 -25.58 6.43 13.39
CA PRO A 155 -25.01 5.49 12.44
C PRO A 155 -25.17 4.04 12.89
N HIS A 156 -25.65 3.19 11.98
CA HIS A 156 -25.65 1.75 12.16
C HIS A 156 -24.29 1.19 11.73
N TRP A 157 -23.50 0.75 12.70
CA TRP A 157 -22.20 0.14 12.44
C TRP A 157 -22.33 -1.35 12.15
N SER A 158 -21.60 -1.83 11.14
CA SER A 158 -21.46 -3.27 10.90
C SER A 158 -20.77 -3.95 12.08
N PRO A 159 -21.20 -5.16 12.48
CA PRO A 159 -20.47 -5.94 13.48
C PRO A 159 -19.13 -6.48 12.96
N GLN A 160 -18.90 -6.42 11.64
CA GLN A 160 -17.64 -6.86 11.04
C GLN A 160 -16.52 -5.85 11.33
N GLN A 161 -15.35 -6.40 11.62
CA GLN A 161 -14.11 -5.68 11.88
C GLN A 161 -13.05 -6.09 10.86
N PHE A 162 -12.24 -5.15 10.42
CA PHE A 162 -11.25 -5.37 9.37
C PHE A 162 -9.88 -4.85 9.80
N ARG A 163 -8.82 -5.59 9.48
CA ARG A 163 -7.45 -5.21 9.84
C ARG A 163 -6.90 -4.07 9.00
N ASP A 164 -7.44 -3.91 7.79
CA ASP A 164 -7.05 -2.91 6.82
C ASP A 164 -8.29 -2.22 6.22
N PHE A 165 -8.11 -1.00 5.75
CA PHE A 165 -9.18 -0.18 5.20
C PHE A 165 -9.77 -0.79 3.93
N LEU A 166 -8.94 -1.37 3.07
CA LEU A 166 -9.39 -1.94 1.80
C LEU A 166 -10.38 -3.09 2.02
N SER A 167 -10.14 -3.93 3.02
CA SER A 167 -11.08 -4.99 3.41
C SER A 167 -12.45 -4.41 3.82
N ALA A 168 -12.48 -3.34 4.63
CA ALA A 168 -13.72 -2.66 5.00
C ALA A 168 -14.40 -2.02 3.78
N TRP A 169 -13.63 -1.39 2.92
CA TRP A 169 -14.09 -0.77 1.68
C TRP A 169 -14.70 -1.78 0.73
N ILE A 170 -14.02 -2.90 0.44
CA ILE A 170 -14.54 -4.01 -0.36
C ILE A 170 -15.81 -4.58 0.25
N ALA A 171 -15.86 -4.75 1.58
CA ALA A 171 -17.03 -5.30 2.26
C ALA A 171 -18.29 -4.45 2.05
N VAL A 172 -18.16 -3.12 2.03
CA VAL A 172 -19.26 -2.22 1.67
C VAL A 172 -19.77 -2.50 0.26
N ARG A 173 -18.89 -2.64 -0.73
CA ARG A 173 -19.29 -2.89 -2.12
C ARG A 173 -19.93 -4.26 -2.28
N VAL A 174 -19.41 -5.28 -1.60
CA VAL A 174 -20.04 -6.60 -1.53
C VAL A 174 -21.45 -6.47 -0.94
N MET A 175 -21.62 -5.78 0.18
CA MET A 175 -22.93 -5.56 0.81
C MET A 175 -23.91 -4.86 -0.14
N ILE A 176 -23.48 -3.77 -0.81
CA ILE A 176 -24.34 -3.01 -1.73
C ILE A 176 -24.71 -3.85 -2.96
N SER A 177 -23.77 -4.61 -3.53
CA SER A 177 -24.03 -5.49 -4.68
C SER A 177 -25.05 -6.59 -4.35
N GLN A 178 -25.02 -7.10 -3.10
CA GLN A 178 -25.97 -8.11 -2.63
C GLN A 178 -27.38 -7.55 -2.43
N LYS A 179 -27.53 -6.24 -2.17
CA LYS A 179 -28.82 -5.57 -2.04
C LYS A 179 -29.49 -5.27 -3.40
N GLY A 180 -28.94 -5.79 -4.51
CA GLY A 180 -29.54 -5.68 -5.84
C GLY A 180 -29.32 -4.34 -6.52
N HIS A 181 -28.43 -3.50 -6.00
CA HIS A 181 -28.06 -2.26 -6.68
C HIS A 181 -27.12 -2.57 -7.85
N HIS A 182 -27.57 -2.31 -9.08
CA HIS A 182 -26.81 -2.50 -10.32
C HIS A 182 -25.51 -1.67 -10.43
N LEU A 183 -25.21 -0.82 -9.45
CA LEU A 183 -23.98 -0.02 -9.41
C LEU A 183 -22.72 -0.88 -9.31
N PHE A 184 -22.84 -2.10 -8.78
CA PHE A 184 -21.71 -2.98 -8.54
C PHE A 184 -21.99 -4.39 -9.02
N ASP A 185 -21.11 -4.89 -9.88
CA ASP A 185 -21.09 -6.30 -10.24
C ASP A 185 -20.71 -7.14 -9.02
N ARG A 186 -21.63 -8.01 -8.60
CA ARG A 186 -21.44 -8.88 -7.44
C ARG A 186 -20.25 -9.82 -7.61
N ASP A 187 -20.04 -10.35 -8.81
CA ASP A 187 -18.98 -11.34 -9.06
C ASP A 187 -17.60 -10.68 -9.06
N GLU A 188 -17.50 -9.44 -9.55
CA GLU A 188 -16.31 -8.58 -9.43
C GLU A 188 -15.91 -8.44 -7.95
N TRP A 189 -16.83 -7.95 -7.10
CA TRP A 189 -16.49 -7.63 -5.71
C TRP A 189 -16.29 -8.86 -4.82
N LEU A 190 -16.96 -9.98 -5.11
CA LEU A 190 -16.68 -11.24 -4.46
C LEU A 190 -15.29 -11.77 -4.83
N SER A 191 -14.87 -11.60 -6.09
CA SER A 191 -13.53 -11.95 -6.56
C SER A 191 -12.47 -11.03 -5.95
N THR A 192 -12.69 -9.72 -5.96
CA THR A 192 -11.81 -8.72 -5.33
C THR A 192 -11.56 -9.04 -3.85
N ARG A 193 -12.60 -9.41 -3.09
CA ARG A 193 -12.43 -9.78 -1.67
C ARG A 193 -11.50 -10.99 -1.48
N ARG A 194 -11.64 -12.01 -2.33
CA ARG A 194 -10.80 -13.23 -2.27
C ARG A 194 -9.37 -12.92 -2.68
N GLU A 195 -9.20 -12.17 -3.76
CA GLU A 195 -7.91 -11.80 -4.32
C GLU A 195 -7.14 -10.86 -3.39
N HIS A 196 -7.82 -9.91 -2.72
CA HIS A 196 -7.22 -9.08 -1.68
C HIS A 196 -6.68 -9.90 -0.51
N ALA A 197 -7.47 -10.85 0.00
CA ALA A 197 -7.02 -11.73 1.07
C ALA A 197 -5.77 -12.53 0.68
N GLN A 198 -5.66 -12.95 -0.58
CA GLN A 198 -4.47 -13.61 -1.12
C GLN A 198 -3.30 -12.64 -1.27
N ALA A 199 -3.50 -11.45 -1.85
CA ALA A 199 -2.47 -10.42 -2.01
C ALA A 199 -1.87 -10.00 -0.66
N MET A 200 -2.69 -9.87 0.38
CA MET A 200 -2.24 -9.59 1.75
C MET A 200 -1.31 -10.67 2.34
N LEU A 201 -1.42 -11.92 1.89
CA LEU A 201 -0.46 -12.96 2.26
C LEU A 201 0.87 -12.74 1.53
N TRP A 202 0.82 -12.46 0.24
CA TRP A 202 2.01 -12.22 -0.58
C TRP A 202 2.84 -11.03 -0.09
N ASN A 203 2.17 -9.93 0.26
CA ASN A 203 2.81 -8.72 0.76
C ASN A 203 3.49 -8.95 2.13
N ARG A 204 2.85 -9.69 3.05
CA ARG A 204 3.48 -10.03 4.35
C ARG A 204 4.68 -10.97 4.21
N TYR A 205 4.64 -11.90 3.25
CA TYR A 205 5.75 -12.80 3.00
C TYR A 205 6.92 -12.14 2.23
N ALA A 206 6.73 -10.96 1.63
CA ALA A 206 7.81 -10.27 0.93
C ALA A 206 8.94 -9.85 1.87
N ASP A 207 8.60 -9.36 3.05
CA ASP A 207 9.58 -8.82 4.01
C ASP A 207 10.31 -9.90 4.84
N HIS A 208 9.87 -11.16 4.76
CA HIS A 208 10.39 -12.29 5.56
C HIS A 208 10.93 -13.45 4.71
N ALA A 209 11.04 -13.27 3.40
CA ALA A 209 11.37 -14.39 2.52
C ALA A 209 12.83 -14.79 2.63
N ASP A 210 13.04 -16.06 3.00
CA ASP A 210 14.27 -16.77 2.69
C ASP A 210 14.46 -16.79 1.17
N ASP A 211 15.60 -16.24 0.75
CA ASP A 211 16.03 -15.96 -0.61
C ASP A 211 15.98 -17.23 -1.50
N THR A 212 16.06 -18.40 -0.87
CA THR A 212 16.08 -19.73 -1.51
C THR A 212 14.78 -20.10 -2.24
N ARG A 213 13.65 -19.43 -1.95
CA ARG A 213 12.33 -19.79 -2.51
C ARG A 213 11.79 -18.81 -3.56
N LEU A 214 12.62 -17.87 -4.01
CA LEU A 214 12.19 -16.76 -4.85
C LEU A 214 11.56 -17.20 -6.19
N THR A 215 12.16 -18.20 -6.87
CA THR A 215 11.61 -18.72 -8.14
C THR A 215 10.33 -19.53 -7.95
N THR A 216 10.18 -20.27 -6.83
CA THR A 216 8.92 -20.93 -6.46
C THR A 216 7.81 -19.90 -6.22
N ARG A 217 8.14 -18.83 -5.50
CA ARG A 217 7.22 -17.71 -5.22
C ARG A 217 6.77 -17.04 -6.51
N TYR A 218 7.70 -16.71 -7.40
CA TYR A 218 7.39 -16.14 -8.70
C TYR A 218 6.49 -17.06 -9.54
N ARG A 219 6.75 -18.37 -9.58
CA ARG A 219 5.88 -19.34 -10.28
C ARG A 219 4.47 -19.33 -9.73
N ALA A 220 4.33 -19.40 -8.41
CA ALA A 220 3.01 -19.44 -7.76
C ALA A 220 2.25 -18.10 -7.93
N ALA A 221 2.94 -16.96 -7.81
CA ALA A 221 2.34 -15.65 -8.07
C ALA A 221 1.88 -15.50 -9.53
N THR A 222 2.67 -15.99 -10.49
CA THR A 222 2.29 -15.99 -11.92
C THR A 222 1.03 -16.81 -12.18
N ALA A 223 0.92 -17.99 -11.55
CA ALA A 223 -0.28 -18.83 -11.65
C ALA A 223 -1.51 -18.15 -11.04
N LEU A 224 -1.35 -17.49 -9.89
CA LEU A 224 -2.42 -16.73 -9.25
C LEU A 224 -2.85 -15.52 -10.09
N ALA A 225 -1.90 -14.76 -10.64
CA ALA A 225 -2.16 -13.64 -11.53
C ALA A 225 -3.01 -14.06 -12.74
N ALA A 226 -2.69 -15.21 -13.35
CA ALA A 226 -3.47 -15.77 -14.45
C ALA A 226 -4.88 -16.23 -14.05
N SER A 227 -5.12 -16.46 -12.76
CA SER A 227 -6.42 -16.88 -12.23
C SER A 227 -7.29 -15.73 -11.69
N CYS A 228 -6.72 -14.53 -11.59
CA CYS A 228 -7.44 -13.35 -11.12
C CYS A 228 -8.59 -13.00 -12.05
N ARG A 229 -9.73 -12.67 -11.46
CA ARG A 229 -10.97 -12.34 -12.15
C ARG A 229 -11.38 -10.90 -11.94
N SER A 230 -10.96 -10.26 -10.85
CA SER A 230 -11.28 -8.85 -10.63
C SER A 230 -10.22 -7.90 -11.16
N THR A 231 -10.65 -6.67 -11.46
CA THR A 231 -9.76 -5.59 -11.88
C THR A 231 -8.67 -5.36 -10.83
N PHE A 232 -9.04 -5.38 -9.56
CA PHE A 232 -8.10 -5.25 -8.45
C PHE A 232 -7.06 -6.37 -8.46
N GLY A 233 -7.51 -7.63 -8.55
CA GLY A 233 -6.60 -8.77 -8.54
C GLY A 233 -5.65 -8.77 -9.73
N MET A 234 -6.14 -8.46 -10.92
CA MET A 234 -5.29 -8.37 -12.12
C MET A 234 -4.17 -7.34 -11.93
N VAL A 235 -4.48 -6.14 -11.43
CA VAL A 235 -3.49 -5.08 -11.20
C VAL A 235 -2.53 -5.44 -10.07
N GLU A 236 -3.04 -5.89 -8.93
CA GLU A 236 -2.22 -6.15 -7.74
C GLU A 236 -1.32 -7.37 -7.92
N PHE A 237 -1.81 -8.45 -8.54
CA PHE A 237 -0.97 -9.61 -8.83
C PHE A 237 0.00 -9.38 -9.98
N GLU A 238 -0.33 -8.55 -10.97
CA GLU A 238 0.66 -8.11 -11.95
C GLU A 238 1.82 -7.38 -11.26
N ARG A 239 1.52 -6.46 -10.32
CA ARG A 239 2.53 -5.77 -9.52
C ARG A 239 3.40 -6.75 -8.72
N ILE A 240 2.79 -7.70 -8.00
CA ILE A 240 3.51 -8.72 -7.21
C ILE A 240 4.44 -9.55 -8.11
N VAL A 241 3.98 -9.96 -9.29
CA VAL A 241 4.80 -10.71 -10.25
C VAL A 241 5.98 -9.87 -10.76
N GLN A 242 5.76 -8.59 -11.05
CA GLN A 242 6.81 -7.67 -11.48
C GLN A 242 7.87 -7.43 -10.40
N GLU A 243 7.46 -7.30 -9.14
CA GLU A 243 8.34 -7.18 -7.98
C GLU A 243 9.20 -8.45 -7.80
N LEU A 244 8.58 -9.64 -7.81
CA LEU A 244 9.30 -10.90 -7.72
C LEU A 244 10.26 -11.12 -8.90
N ALA A 245 9.88 -10.69 -10.11
CA ALA A 245 10.76 -10.74 -11.28
C ALA A 245 11.98 -9.84 -11.10
N PHE A 246 11.79 -8.64 -10.54
CA PHE A 246 12.88 -7.73 -10.20
C PHE A 246 13.81 -8.33 -9.14
N ASP A 247 13.29 -8.91 -8.07
CA ASP A 247 14.11 -9.57 -7.05
C ASP A 247 14.93 -10.73 -7.62
N ILE A 248 14.37 -11.54 -8.53
CA ILE A 248 15.11 -12.61 -9.21
C ILE A 248 16.28 -12.03 -10.00
N ALA A 249 16.02 -10.97 -10.77
CA ALA A 249 17.06 -10.33 -11.57
C ALA A 249 18.14 -9.67 -10.69
N ARG A 250 17.72 -8.95 -9.65
CA ARG A 250 18.62 -8.33 -8.67
C ARG A 250 19.51 -9.37 -8.01
N ARG A 251 18.94 -10.49 -7.56
CA ARG A 251 19.71 -11.55 -6.90
C ARG A 251 20.69 -12.25 -7.83
N ALA A 252 20.29 -12.50 -9.08
CA ALA A 252 21.21 -13.00 -10.10
C ALA A 252 22.39 -12.03 -10.30
N GLY A 253 22.11 -10.72 -10.40
CA GLY A 253 23.12 -9.67 -10.48
C GLY A 253 24.05 -9.63 -9.26
N ASP A 254 23.49 -9.62 -8.05
CA ASP A 254 24.23 -9.56 -6.78
C ASP A 254 25.15 -10.79 -6.58
N THR A 255 24.79 -11.94 -7.16
CA THR A 255 25.58 -13.19 -7.10
C THR A 255 26.48 -13.39 -8.32
N GLY A 256 26.51 -12.45 -9.26
CA GLY A 256 27.29 -12.54 -10.49
C GLY A 256 26.84 -13.67 -11.43
N GLN A 257 25.61 -14.15 -11.30
CA GLN A 257 25.04 -15.22 -12.11
C GLN A 257 24.20 -14.64 -13.27
N SER A 258 24.19 -15.33 -14.41
CA SER A 258 23.19 -15.03 -15.43
C SER A 258 21.79 -15.50 -14.99
N LEU A 259 20.73 -14.88 -15.52
CA LEU A 259 19.35 -15.32 -15.23
C LEU A 259 19.14 -16.80 -15.55
N ARG A 260 19.83 -17.32 -16.57
CA ARG A 260 19.81 -18.74 -16.92
C ARG A 260 20.38 -19.60 -15.78
N GLN A 261 21.58 -19.27 -15.31
CA GLN A 261 22.24 -20.01 -14.23
C GLN A 261 21.39 -20.00 -12.96
N PHE A 262 20.84 -18.84 -12.60
CA PHE A 262 19.99 -18.69 -11.43
C PHE A 262 18.71 -19.55 -11.52
N ILE A 263 18.02 -19.52 -12.67
CA ILE A 263 16.81 -20.33 -12.90
C ILE A 263 17.12 -21.83 -12.85
N GLN A 264 18.18 -22.25 -13.55
CA GLN A 264 18.62 -23.65 -13.58
C GLN A 264 18.97 -24.19 -12.19
N ALA A 265 19.70 -23.41 -11.38
CA ALA A 265 20.07 -23.77 -10.02
C ALA A 265 18.85 -24.00 -9.13
N SER A 266 17.76 -23.26 -9.35
CA SER A 266 16.53 -23.42 -8.57
C SER A 266 15.71 -24.66 -8.94
N GLY A 267 15.74 -25.08 -10.22
CA GLY A 267 14.92 -26.19 -10.74
C GLY A 267 13.40 -25.96 -10.74
N GLN A 268 12.93 -24.75 -10.40
CA GLN A 268 11.49 -24.48 -10.21
C GLN A 268 10.80 -23.88 -11.43
N LEU A 269 11.55 -23.28 -12.34
CA LEU A 269 11.04 -22.69 -13.56
C LEU A 269 11.61 -23.45 -14.76
N GLN A 270 10.81 -23.58 -15.81
CA GLN A 270 11.30 -24.13 -17.07
C GLN A 270 12.32 -23.16 -17.66
N ASP A 271 13.57 -23.62 -17.79
CA ASP A 271 14.63 -22.82 -18.41
C ASP A 271 14.37 -22.67 -19.91
N SER A 272 13.77 -21.54 -20.30
CA SER A 272 13.52 -21.18 -21.68
C SER A 272 13.84 -19.70 -21.91
N LEU A 273 14.26 -19.36 -23.13
CA LEU A 273 14.52 -17.97 -23.51
C LEU A 273 13.27 -17.09 -23.26
N ARG A 274 12.08 -17.62 -23.54
CA ARG A 274 10.81 -16.93 -23.31
C ARG A 274 10.61 -16.55 -21.84
N VAL A 275 10.86 -17.47 -20.91
CA VAL A 275 10.72 -17.21 -19.46
C VAL A 275 11.73 -16.16 -19.01
N ARG A 276 12.99 -16.25 -19.45
CA ARG A 276 14.03 -15.26 -19.12
C ARG A 276 13.69 -13.86 -19.63
N MET A 277 13.23 -13.77 -20.88
CA MET A 277 12.80 -12.50 -21.47
C MET A 277 11.58 -11.91 -20.76
N LEU A 278 10.63 -12.74 -20.34
CA LEU A 278 9.46 -12.30 -19.59
C LEU A 278 9.85 -11.74 -18.21
N ILE A 279 10.68 -12.45 -17.46
CA ILE A 279 11.21 -11.99 -16.16
C ILE A 279 11.92 -10.64 -16.35
N LYS A 280 12.77 -10.51 -17.36
CA LYS A 280 13.46 -9.24 -17.66
C LYS A 280 12.47 -8.11 -17.98
N GLN A 281 11.46 -8.37 -18.82
CA GLN A 281 10.45 -7.38 -19.17
C GLN A 281 9.67 -6.91 -17.94
N GLN A 282 9.25 -7.84 -17.08
CA GLN A 282 8.51 -7.54 -15.86
C GLN A 282 9.36 -6.81 -14.82
N ALA A 283 10.63 -7.21 -14.64
CA ALA A 283 11.59 -6.50 -13.81
C ALA A 283 11.79 -5.04 -14.28
N ARG A 284 11.91 -4.82 -15.59
CA ARG A 284 11.97 -3.47 -16.16
C ARG A 284 10.71 -2.67 -15.88
N GLN A 285 9.54 -3.30 -15.96
CA GLN A 285 8.28 -2.63 -15.66
C GLN A 285 8.24 -2.19 -14.19
N HIS A 286 8.67 -3.05 -13.26
CA HIS A 286 8.81 -2.69 -11.85
C HIS A 286 9.76 -1.49 -11.64
N VAL A 287 10.92 -1.50 -12.30
CA VAL A 287 11.91 -0.40 -12.24
C VAL A 287 11.33 0.92 -12.76
N ARG A 288 10.47 0.87 -13.77
CA ARG A 288 9.82 2.08 -14.32
C ARG A 288 8.73 2.64 -13.41
N THR A 289 7.92 1.77 -12.81
CA THR A 289 6.72 2.17 -12.07
C THR A 289 6.96 2.43 -10.59
N THR A 290 7.90 1.71 -9.98
CA THR A 290 8.04 1.62 -8.52
C THR A 290 9.39 2.14 -8.04
N ILE A 291 10.47 1.90 -8.80
CA ILE A 291 11.81 2.35 -8.41
C ILE A 291 11.99 3.85 -8.67
N THR A 292 12.70 4.48 -7.73
CA THR A 292 12.99 5.92 -7.72
C THR A 292 13.72 6.36 -8.99
N PRO A 293 13.51 7.59 -9.46
CA PRO A 293 14.27 8.11 -10.59
C PRO A 293 15.79 8.07 -10.38
N THR A 294 16.25 8.24 -9.14
CA THR A 294 17.69 8.26 -8.79
C THR A 294 18.34 6.88 -8.81
N ALA A 295 17.62 5.82 -8.41
CA ALA A 295 18.13 4.46 -8.43
C ALA A 295 17.84 3.73 -9.75
N ARG A 296 16.89 4.24 -10.55
CA ARG A 296 16.44 3.63 -11.81
C ARG A 296 17.58 3.32 -12.76
N GLU A 297 18.49 4.27 -12.98
CA GLU A 297 19.58 4.10 -13.94
C GLU A 297 20.49 2.92 -13.58
N ALA A 298 20.86 2.79 -12.30
CA ALA A 298 21.70 1.68 -11.83
C ALA A 298 21.03 0.32 -12.07
N TYR A 299 19.73 0.21 -11.80
CA TYR A 299 18.99 -1.04 -12.02
C TYR A 299 18.69 -1.32 -13.50
N GLU A 300 18.50 -0.30 -14.33
CA GLU A 300 18.38 -0.47 -15.77
C GLU A 300 19.70 -1.01 -16.37
N ILE A 301 20.85 -0.48 -15.94
CA ILE A 301 22.18 -0.98 -16.33
C ILE A 301 22.36 -2.44 -15.89
N MET A 302 22.01 -2.79 -14.65
CA MET A 302 22.05 -4.17 -14.16
C MET A 302 21.18 -5.12 -15.01
N LEU A 303 19.97 -4.69 -15.39
CA LEU A 303 19.08 -5.49 -16.23
C LEU A 303 19.63 -5.65 -17.65
N ASP A 304 20.41 -4.69 -18.14
CA ASP A 304 21.06 -4.76 -19.46
C ASP A 304 22.21 -5.74 -19.48
N THR A 305 23.08 -5.72 -18.46
CA THR A 305 24.21 -6.65 -18.35
C THR A 305 23.76 -8.10 -18.20
N LEU A 306 22.64 -8.35 -17.50
CA LEU A 306 22.03 -9.68 -17.36
C LEU A 306 21.53 -10.31 -18.67
N ALA A 307 21.42 -9.54 -19.77
CA ALA A 307 21.03 -10.08 -21.08
C ALA A 307 22.21 -10.37 -22.02
N ALA A 308 23.42 -9.90 -21.69
CA ALA A 308 24.61 -10.15 -22.48
C ALA A 308 25.27 -11.51 -22.16
N GLN A 309 24.75 -12.24 -21.17
CA GLN A 309 25.24 -13.54 -20.66
C GLN A 309 24.18 -14.63 -20.79
#